data_AF-A0A0D6JG32-F1
#
_entry.id   AF-A0A0D6JG32-F1
#
_cell.length_a   1.000
_cell.length_b   1.000
_cell.length_c   1.000
_cell.angle_alpha   90.00
_cell.angle_beta   90.00
_cell.angle_gamma   90.00
#
_symmetry.space_group_name_H-M   'P 1'
#
loop_
_entity.id
_entity.type
_entity.pdbx_description
1 polymer ?
#
loop_
_entity_poly.entity_id
_entity_poly.type
_entity_poly.pdbx_seq_one_letter_code
_entity_poly.pdbx_strand_id
1 'polypeptide(L)'
;MSENKISTERAWQALHEAYRRDVKRKVNYEGTDWCEITPEEKKVFHIADISMPWVVTAYRYYEEILDLTDTDLLPPHVLALIRKDVAERFGMEPRMMCHTQFENFAKIFGISRRTAHAWFIKHEFWCVRRGIQGYDDDDEFLY
;
A
#
# COMPACT_ATOMS: atom_id res chain seq x y z
N MET A 1 -26.19 13.75 -22.07
CA MET A 1 -24.97 12.92 -21.97
C MET A 1 -25.17 11.97 -20.80
N SER A 2 -25.35 10.67 -21.04
CA SER A 2 -25.48 9.71 -19.94
C SER A 2 -24.10 9.51 -19.33
N GLU A 3 -23.89 10.01 -18.11
CA GLU A 3 -22.76 9.60 -17.29
C GLU A 3 -22.80 8.07 -17.17
N ASN A 4 -21.82 7.40 -17.76
CA ASN A 4 -21.66 5.97 -17.65
C ASN A 4 -21.24 5.68 -16.20
N LYS A 5 -22.20 5.57 -15.28
CA LYS A 5 -21.95 5.24 -13.87
C LYS A 5 -21.38 3.82 -13.82
N ILE A 6 -20.08 3.70 -13.65
CA ILE A 6 -19.42 2.44 -13.36
C ILE A 6 -19.95 1.89 -12.03
N SER A 7 -20.18 0.57 -11.95
CA SER A 7 -20.61 -0.08 -10.71
C SER A 7 -19.41 -0.34 -9.78
N THR A 8 -19.66 -0.50 -8.48
CA THR A 8 -18.63 -0.88 -7.50
C THR A 8 -17.91 -2.17 -7.91
N GLU A 9 -18.64 -3.16 -8.43
CA GLU A 9 -18.05 -4.41 -8.93
C GLU A 9 -17.06 -4.16 -10.08
N ARG A 10 -17.44 -3.32 -11.06
CA ARG A 10 -16.54 -2.96 -12.17
C ARG A 10 -15.34 -2.14 -11.70
N ALA A 11 -15.51 -1.30 -10.69
CA ALA A 11 -14.41 -0.57 -10.08
C ALA A 11 -13.39 -1.53 -9.44
N TRP A 12 -13.86 -2.54 -8.69
CA TRP A 12 -13.00 -3.58 -8.11
C TRP A 12 -12.32 -4.44 -9.18
N GLN A 13 -13.01 -4.77 -10.28
CA GLN A 13 -12.42 -5.46 -11.41
C GLN A 13 -11.27 -4.64 -12.04
N ALA A 14 -11.49 -3.35 -12.28
CA ALA A 14 -10.47 -2.46 -12.81
C ALA A 14 -9.25 -2.35 -11.88
N LEU A 15 -9.47 -2.24 -10.57
CA LEU A 15 -8.41 -2.26 -9.57
C LEU A 15 -7.62 -3.58 -9.59
N HIS A 16 -8.29 -4.73 -9.69
CA HIS A 16 -7.62 -6.03 -9.79
C HIS A 16 -6.81 -6.19 -11.07
N GLU A 17 -7.33 -5.71 -12.21
CA GLU A 17 -6.64 -5.75 -13.49
C GLU A 17 -5.39 -4.87 -13.48
N ALA A 18 -5.52 -3.64 -12.97
CA ALA A 18 -4.42 -2.71 -12.82
C ALA A 18 -3.34 -3.27 -11.87
N TYR A 19 -3.74 -3.84 -10.73
CA TYR A 19 -2.83 -4.55 -9.83
C TYR A 19 -2.07 -5.69 -10.52
N ARG A 20 -2.77 -6.59 -11.23
CA ARG A 20 -2.14 -7.72 -11.93
C ARG A 20 -1.17 -7.27 -13.04
N ARG A 21 -1.47 -6.15 -13.70
CA ARG A 21 -0.59 -5.53 -14.69
C ARG A 21 0.66 -5.00 -14.00
N ASP A 22 0.51 -4.28 -12.89
CA ASP A 22 1.61 -3.57 -12.24
C ASP A 22 2.55 -4.49 -11.46
N VAL A 23 2.05 -5.58 -10.89
CA VAL A 23 2.87 -6.66 -10.29
C VAL A 23 3.89 -7.25 -11.26
N LYS A 24 3.59 -7.23 -12.56
CA LYS A 24 4.48 -7.78 -13.60
C LYS A 24 5.57 -6.81 -14.03
N ARG A 25 5.58 -5.57 -13.51
CA ARG A 25 6.63 -4.60 -13.82
C ARG A 25 7.97 -5.12 -13.29
N LYS A 26 9.00 -5.07 -14.13
CA LYS A 26 10.37 -5.39 -13.70
C LYS A 26 10.88 -4.24 -12.84
N VAL A 27 10.92 -4.46 -11.54
CA VAL A 27 11.44 -3.54 -10.54
C VAL A 27 12.54 -4.27 -9.78
N ASN A 28 13.64 -3.57 -9.50
CA ASN A 28 14.62 -4.09 -8.56
C ASN A 28 14.11 -3.86 -7.14
N TYR A 29 14.02 -4.92 -6.34
CA TYR A 29 13.56 -4.86 -4.96
C TYR A 29 14.71 -4.96 -3.95
N GLU A 30 15.96 -4.89 -4.41
CA GLU A 30 17.14 -4.92 -3.54
C GLU A 30 17.70 -3.52 -3.34
N GLY A 31 17.82 -3.10 -2.08
CA GLY A 31 18.31 -1.77 -1.74
C GLY A 31 17.71 -1.24 -0.44
N THR A 32 17.68 0.07 -0.29
CA THR A 32 17.37 0.76 0.98
C THR A 32 16.16 1.68 0.90
N ASP A 33 15.51 1.76 -0.26
CA ASP A 33 14.31 2.56 -0.46
C ASP A 33 13.05 1.87 0.11
N TRP A 34 11.93 2.60 0.16
CA TRP A 34 10.69 2.13 0.78
C TRP A 34 10.17 0.84 0.13
N CYS A 35 10.33 0.73 -1.19
CA CYS A 35 9.90 -0.43 -1.98
C CYS A 35 10.94 -1.56 -2.05
N GLU A 36 12.18 -1.31 -1.60
CA GLU A 36 13.28 -2.25 -1.66
C GLU A 36 13.46 -2.96 -0.31
N ILE A 37 14.27 -4.02 -0.25
CA ILE A 37 14.60 -4.72 1.00
C ILE A 37 16.08 -5.12 1.01
N THR A 38 16.78 -4.82 2.10
CA THR A 38 18.19 -5.24 2.27
C THR A 38 18.29 -6.71 2.70
N PRO A 39 19.47 -7.36 2.58
CA PRO A 39 19.69 -8.70 3.13
C PRO A 39 19.41 -8.80 4.64
N GLU A 40 19.68 -7.76 5.40
CA GLU A 40 19.42 -7.67 6.84
C GLU A 40 17.93 -7.56 7.12
N GLU A 41 17.22 -6.68 6.41
CA GLU A 41 15.77 -6.52 6.51
C GLU A 41 15.05 -7.81 6.12
N LYS A 42 15.53 -8.55 5.11
CA LYS A 42 15.00 -9.88 4.76
C LYS A 42 15.05 -10.87 5.94
N LYS A 43 16.12 -10.84 6.75
CA LYS A 43 16.26 -11.70 7.94
C LYS A 43 15.33 -11.28 9.08
N VAL A 44 15.04 -9.98 9.22
CA VAL A 44 14.16 -9.47 10.28
C VAL A 44 12.69 -9.69 9.92
N PHE A 45 12.29 -9.24 8.73
CA PHE A 45 10.89 -9.22 8.31
C PHE A 45 10.42 -10.55 7.68
N HIS A 46 11.36 -11.40 7.25
CA HIS A 46 11.09 -12.69 6.60
C HIS A 46 10.09 -12.58 5.44
N ILE A 47 10.32 -11.62 4.55
CA ILE A 47 9.52 -11.43 3.33
C ILE A 47 10.24 -12.17 2.20
N ALA A 48 9.55 -13.14 1.60
CA ALA A 48 10.11 -13.89 0.47
C ALA A 48 10.20 -13.01 -0.79
N ASP A 49 11.27 -13.16 -1.56
CA ASP A 49 11.51 -12.37 -2.78
C ASP A 49 10.36 -12.49 -3.79
N ILE A 50 9.80 -13.69 -3.92
CA ILE A 50 8.63 -13.94 -4.80
C ILE A 50 7.38 -13.15 -4.39
N SER A 51 7.29 -12.73 -3.12
CA SER A 51 6.17 -11.96 -2.58
C SER A 51 6.33 -10.45 -2.77
N MET A 52 7.57 -9.96 -2.97
CA MET A 52 7.86 -8.52 -3.05
C MET A 52 7.02 -7.78 -4.10
N PRO A 53 6.91 -8.25 -5.36
CA PRO A 53 6.12 -7.54 -6.36
C PRO A 53 4.66 -7.37 -5.97
N TRP A 54 4.08 -8.40 -5.34
CA TRP A 54 2.69 -8.43 -4.91
C TRP A 54 2.45 -7.46 -3.75
N VAL A 55 3.24 -7.59 -2.68
CA VAL A 55 3.00 -6.80 -1.47
C VAL A 55 3.36 -5.33 -1.64
N VAL A 56 4.43 -5.01 -2.37
CA VAL A 56 4.79 -3.62 -2.71
C VAL A 56 3.69 -2.98 -3.55
N THR A 57 3.19 -3.68 -4.58
CA THR A 57 2.12 -3.13 -5.42
C THR A 57 0.84 -2.94 -4.62
N ALA A 58 0.47 -3.89 -3.76
CA ALA A 58 -0.71 -3.74 -2.90
C ALA A 58 -0.57 -2.54 -1.97
N TYR A 59 0.63 -2.29 -1.44
CA TYR A 59 0.89 -1.14 -0.60
C TYR A 59 0.70 0.19 -1.34
N ARG A 60 1.21 0.32 -2.57
CA ARG A 60 1.02 1.54 -3.39
C ARG A 60 -0.46 1.86 -3.62
N TYR A 61 -1.25 0.84 -3.94
CA TYR A 61 -2.69 1.01 -4.14
C TYR A 61 -3.38 1.37 -2.83
N TYR A 62 -2.92 0.82 -1.70
CA TYR A 62 -3.41 1.20 -0.39
C TYR A 62 -3.12 2.69 -0.11
N GLU A 63 -1.90 3.16 -0.34
CA GLU A 63 -1.52 4.57 -0.16
C GLU A 63 -2.32 5.52 -1.08
N GLU A 64 -2.51 5.16 -2.35
CA GLU A 64 -3.32 5.94 -3.28
C GLU A 64 -4.80 5.99 -2.86
N ILE A 65 -5.37 4.87 -2.41
CA ILE A 65 -6.73 4.82 -1.87
C ILE A 65 -6.84 5.71 -0.62
N LEU A 66 -5.81 5.72 0.23
CA LEU A 66 -5.78 6.58 1.41
C LEU A 66 -5.49 8.05 1.10
N ASP A 67 -5.29 8.45 -0.16
CA ASP A 67 -4.97 9.84 -0.51
C ASP A 67 -3.63 10.32 0.10
N LEU A 68 -2.66 9.41 0.19
CA LEU A 68 -1.31 9.68 0.69
C LEU A 68 -0.30 9.94 -0.43
N THR A 69 -0.66 9.63 -1.67
CA THR A 69 0.18 9.83 -2.85
C THR A 69 -0.66 10.35 -4.02
N ASP A 70 -0.08 11.24 -4.82
CA ASP A 70 -0.69 11.79 -6.03
C ASP A 70 -0.32 10.94 -7.26
N THR A 71 -0.59 9.63 -7.20
CA THR A 71 -0.35 8.73 -8.34
C THR A 71 -1.58 8.62 -9.24
N ASP A 72 -1.35 8.28 -10.51
CA ASP A 72 -2.41 7.96 -11.48
C ASP A 72 -2.50 6.44 -11.73
N LEU A 73 -2.52 5.59 -10.69
CA LEU A 73 -2.62 4.13 -10.88
C LEU A 73 -4.01 3.75 -11.38
N LEU A 74 -5.05 4.48 -10.95
CA LEU A 74 -6.44 4.28 -11.32
C LEU A 74 -7.11 5.57 -11.81
N PRO A 75 -8.06 5.47 -12.78
CA PRO A 75 -8.88 6.62 -13.16
C PRO A 75 -9.63 7.22 -11.95
N PRO A 76 -9.75 8.56 -11.83
CA PRO A 76 -10.32 9.21 -10.64
C PRO A 76 -11.72 8.70 -10.25
N HIS A 77 -12.57 8.38 -11.23
CA HIS A 77 -13.92 7.88 -10.99
C HIS A 77 -13.95 6.43 -10.44
N VAL A 78 -12.94 5.60 -10.78
CA VAL A 78 -12.75 4.27 -10.20
C VAL A 78 -12.28 4.42 -8.76
N LEU A 79 -11.26 5.24 -8.55
CA LEU A 79 -10.67 5.47 -7.24
C LEU A 79 -11.70 6.01 -6.24
N ALA A 80 -12.54 6.96 -6.65
CA ALA A 80 -13.61 7.51 -5.80
C ALA A 80 -14.60 6.43 -5.31
N LEU A 81 -14.98 5.47 -6.16
CA LEU A 81 -15.86 4.36 -5.76
C LEU A 81 -15.17 3.39 -4.82
N ILE A 82 -13.90 3.04 -5.09
CA ILE A 82 -13.12 2.18 -4.22
C ILE A 82 -12.93 2.82 -2.85
N ARG A 83 -12.56 4.10 -2.78
CA ARG A 83 -12.41 4.87 -1.53
C ARG A 83 -13.69 4.84 -0.69
N LYS A 84 -14.85 5.00 -1.33
CA LYS A 84 -16.13 4.89 -0.63
C LYS A 84 -16.36 3.48 -0.08
N ASP A 85 -16.20 2.45 -0.92
CA ASP A 85 -16.46 1.06 -0.55
C ASP A 85 -15.52 0.55 0.55
N VAL A 86 -14.23 0.87 0.47
CA VAL A 86 -13.23 0.44 1.49
C VAL A 86 -13.41 1.17 2.81
N ALA A 87 -13.89 2.41 2.81
CA ALA A 87 -14.28 3.10 4.04
C ALA A 87 -15.46 2.38 4.72
N GLU A 88 -16.50 2.03 3.96
CA GLU A 88 -17.68 1.31 4.48
C GLU A 88 -17.36 -0.13 4.91
N ARG A 89 -16.51 -0.83 4.15
CA ARG A 89 -16.23 -2.27 4.34
C ARG A 89 -15.10 -2.56 5.33
N PHE A 90 -14.08 -1.71 5.37
CA PHE A 90 -12.86 -1.94 6.16
C PHE A 90 -12.59 -0.84 7.19
N GLY A 91 -13.41 0.21 7.23
CA GLY A 91 -13.20 1.36 8.12
C GLY A 91 -11.95 2.16 7.76
N MET A 92 -11.51 2.11 6.50
CA MET A 92 -10.34 2.88 6.04
C MET A 92 -10.67 4.37 5.97
N GLU A 93 -9.85 5.20 6.63
CA GLU A 93 -10.03 6.64 6.64
C GLU A 93 -8.93 7.33 5.82
N PRO A 94 -9.26 8.37 5.03
CA PRO A 94 -8.27 9.11 4.28
C PRO A 94 -7.15 9.63 5.17
N ARG A 95 -5.92 9.60 4.65
CA ARG A 95 -4.68 10.09 5.26
C ARG A 95 -4.27 9.40 6.56
N MET A 96 -4.91 8.29 6.91
CA MET A 96 -4.57 7.52 8.09
C MET A 96 -4.10 6.11 7.72
N MET A 97 -2.85 5.80 8.07
CA MET A 97 -2.28 4.47 7.89
C MET A 97 -2.61 3.59 9.09
N CYS A 98 -3.00 2.35 8.82
CA CYS A 98 -3.26 1.37 9.87
C CYS A 98 -2.90 -0.04 9.41
N HIS A 99 -2.05 -0.72 10.19
CA HIS A 99 -1.58 -2.06 9.84
C HIS A 99 -2.74 -3.05 9.66
N THR A 100 -3.77 -3.01 10.51
CA THR A 100 -4.91 -3.94 10.43
C THR A 100 -5.77 -3.67 9.20
N GLN A 101 -5.92 -2.40 8.81
CA GLN A 101 -6.63 -2.05 7.57
C GLN A 101 -5.85 -2.53 6.34
N PHE A 102 -4.53 -2.32 6.31
CA PHE A 102 -3.69 -2.83 5.23
C PHE A 102 -3.73 -4.37 5.14
N GLU A 103 -3.64 -5.07 6.28
CA GLU A 103 -3.76 -6.53 6.32
C GLU A 103 -5.09 -7.03 5.74
N ASN A 104 -6.20 -6.32 5.99
CA ASN A 104 -7.51 -6.67 5.45
C ASN A 104 -7.62 -6.34 3.95
N PHE A 105 -7.07 -5.22 3.52
CA PHE A 105 -7.00 -4.83 2.11
C PHE A 105 -6.15 -5.82 1.30
N ALA A 106 -4.97 -6.20 1.80
CA ALA A 106 -4.04 -7.09 1.13
C ALA A 106 -4.62 -8.51 0.88
N LYS A 107 -5.53 -8.98 1.75
CA LYS A 107 -6.23 -10.26 1.57
C LYS A 107 -7.02 -10.32 0.26
N ILE A 108 -7.53 -9.19 -0.22
CA ILE A 108 -8.28 -9.11 -1.48
C ILE A 108 -7.42 -9.58 -2.66
N PHE A 109 -6.09 -9.41 -2.56
CA PHE A 109 -5.12 -9.84 -3.56
C PHE A 109 -4.47 -11.20 -3.27
N GLY A 110 -4.96 -11.94 -2.27
CA GLY A 110 -4.40 -13.24 -1.88
C GLY A 110 -3.08 -13.14 -1.10
N ILE A 111 -2.71 -11.96 -0.61
CA ILE A 111 -1.51 -11.79 0.22
C ILE A 111 -1.82 -12.29 1.63
N SER A 112 -0.92 -13.11 2.18
CA SER A 112 -1.08 -13.62 3.54
C SER A 112 -1.02 -12.50 4.57
N ARG A 113 -1.77 -12.64 5.67
CA ARG A 113 -1.74 -11.69 6.79
C ARG A 113 -0.31 -11.46 7.31
N ARG A 114 0.49 -12.52 7.43
CA ARG A 114 1.89 -12.43 7.90
C ARG A 114 2.78 -11.64 6.95
N THR A 115 2.58 -11.78 5.64
CA THR A 115 3.33 -11.01 4.63
C THR A 115 2.93 -9.55 4.65
N ALA A 116 1.63 -9.26 4.69
CA ALA A 116 1.12 -7.89 4.76
C ALA A 116 1.59 -7.18 6.05
N HIS A 117 1.49 -7.86 7.19
CA HIS A 117 1.96 -7.33 8.47
C HIS A 117 3.45 -6.97 8.42
N ALA A 118 4.31 -7.91 8.00
CA ALA A 118 5.74 -7.63 7.97
C ALA A 118 6.14 -6.56 6.97
N TRP A 119 5.43 -6.46 5.84
CA TRP A 119 5.64 -5.36 4.91
C TRP A 119 5.28 -4.02 5.54
N PHE A 120 4.14 -3.93 6.23
CA PHE A 120 3.72 -2.70 6.90
C PHE A 120 4.76 -2.25 7.93
N ILE A 121 5.20 -3.16 8.81
CA ILE A 121 6.22 -2.86 9.82
C ILE A 121 7.56 -2.49 9.17
N LYS A 122 7.95 -3.15 8.07
CA LYS A 122 9.14 -2.76 7.29
C LYS A 122 9.02 -1.34 6.76
N HIS A 123 7.85 -0.96 6.25
CA HIS A 123 7.62 0.38 5.73
C HIS A 123 7.70 1.43 6.86
N GLU A 124 7.07 1.17 8.01
CA GLU A 124 7.20 2.04 9.19
C GLU A 124 8.67 2.20 9.62
N PHE A 125 9.42 1.10 9.67
CA PHE A 125 10.85 1.14 9.95
C PHE A 125 11.63 2.02 8.95
N TRP A 126 11.30 1.93 7.66
CA TRP A 126 11.86 2.82 6.65
C TRP A 126 11.48 4.29 6.88
N CYS A 127 10.22 4.59 7.20
CA CYS A 127 9.77 5.96 7.52
C CYS A 127 10.56 6.57 8.68
N VAL A 128 10.76 5.81 9.76
CA VAL A 128 11.57 6.23 10.91
C VAL A 128 13.01 6.50 10.49
N ARG A 129 13.63 5.55 9.77
CA ARG A 129 15.03 5.68 9.32
C ARG A 129 15.27 6.85 8.36
N ARG A 130 14.22 7.32 7.68
CA ARG A 130 14.25 8.48 6.77
C ARG A 130 13.82 9.79 7.43
N GLY A 131 13.43 9.78 8.70
CA GLY A 131 12.91 10.96 9.40
C GLY A 131 11.57 11.45 8.86
N ILE A 132 10.79 10.56 8.22
CA ILE A 132 9.43 10.86 7.72
C ILE A 132 8.41 10.79 8.85
N GLN A 133 8.60 9.82 9.75
CA GLN A 133 7.80 9.69 10.95
C GLN A 133 8.48 10.43 12.10
N GLY A 134 7.79 11.44 12.64
CA GLY A 134 8.18 12.12 13.87
C GLY A 134 7.35 11.64 15.05
N TYR A 135 7.89 11.82 16.25
CA TYR A 135 7.25 11.51 17.51
C TYR A 135 7.03 12.79 18.32
N ASP A 136 5.96 12.84 19.11
CA ASP A 136 5.62 14.02 19.91
C ASP A 136 6.67 14.35 20.98
N ASP A 137 7.54 13.38 21.32
CA ASP A 137 8.69 13.53 22.21
C ASP A 137 10.03 13.71 21.48
N ASP A 138 10.01 13.87 20.14
CA ASP A 138 11.15 14.37 19.37
C ASP A 138 11.36 15.89 19.59
N ASP A 139 11.34 16.33 20.84
CA ASP A 139 11.73 17.65 21.29
C ASP A 139 13.17 17.59 21.82
N GLU A 140 14.17 17.43 20.95
CA GLU A 140 15.56 17.89 21.15
C GLU A 140 16.46 17.41 19.98
N PHE A 141 17.41 18.26 19.55
CA PHE A 141 18.40 18.09 18.46
C PHE A 141 18.06 18.65 17.07
N LEU A 142 17.44 19.84 17.01
CA LEU A 142 17.70 20.79 15.92
C LEU A 142 18.52 21.98 16.43
N TYR A 143 19.84 21.79 16.47
CA TYR A 143 20.86 22.83 16.25
C TYR A 143 21.90 22.30 15.27
#